data_AF-A0A2H6K2N3-F1
#
_entry.id   AF-A0A2H6K2N3-F1
#
_cell.length_a   1.000
_cell.length_b   1.000
_cell.length_c   1.000
_cell.angle_alpha   90.00
_cell.angle_beta   90.00
_cell.angle_gamma   90.00
#
_symmetry.space_group_name_H-M   'P 1'
#
loop_
_entity.id
_entity.type
_entity.pdbx_description
1 polymer ?
#
loop_
_entity_poly.entity_id
_entity_poly.type
_entity_poly.pdbx_seq_one_letter_code
_entity_poly.pdbx_strand_id
1 'polypeptide(L)' 'MEDNLPGMTILVEGDPALFNQYGAIAINPENCPDTNIEGARAFIDWLESPEGQSVIGEYGKDRFGQALFVPNARS' A
#
# COMPACT_ATOMS: atom_id res chain seq x y z
N MET A 1 7.79 -13.07 -10.33
CA MET A 1 6.61 -13.69 -9.65
C MET A 1 5.97 -14.73 -10.56
N GLU A 2 5.88 -14.47 -11.86
CA GLU A 2 5.49 -15.45 -12.89
C GLU A 2 6.35 -16.72 -12.87
N ASP A 3 7.64 -16.60 -12.57
CA ASP A 3 8.57 -17.74 -12.54
C ASP A 3 8.37 -18.72 -11.39
N ASN A 4 7.52 -18.39 -10.40
CA ASN A 4 7.33 -19.24 -9.21
C ASN A 4 6.32 -20.38 -9.42
N LEU A 5 5.62 -20.42 -10.56
CA LEU A 5 4.60 -21.43 -10.87
C LEU A 5 4.82 -22.01 -12.28
N PRO A 6 5.59 -23.11 -12.41
CA PRO A 6 5.93 -23.68 -13.71
C PRO A 6 4.68 -24.08 -14.51
N GLY A 7 4.58 -23.60 -15.74
CA GLY A 7 3.47 -23.91 -16.64
C GLY A 7 2.18 -23.13 -16.36
N MET A 8 2.19 -22.16 -15.44
CA MET A 8 1.08 -21.23 -15.23
C MET A 8 1.42 -19.86 -15.82
N THR A 9 0.41 -19.19 -16.36
CA THR A 9 0.51 -17.82 -16.87
C THR A 9 -0.66 -16.99 -16.34
N ILE A 10 -0.47 -15.68 -16.24
CA ILE A 10 -1.56 -14.75 -15.98
C ILE A 10 -2.47 -14.75 -17.22
N LEU A 11 -3.78 -14.93 -17.00
CA LEU A 11 -4.79 -14.86 -18.06
C LEU A 11 -5.62 -13.58 -17.99
N VAL A 12 -5.75 -12.98 -16.79
CA VAL A 12 -6.53 -11.78 -16.51
C VAL A 12 -5.80 -10.97 -15.44
N GLU A 13 -5.59 -9.68 -15.68
CA GLU A 13 -5.01 -8.72 -14.73
C GLU A 13 -5.47 -7.29 -15.05
N GLY A 14 -5.25 -6.36 -14.11
CA GLY A 14 -5.44 -4.93 -14.33
C GLY A 14 -6.88 -4.40 -14.26
N ASP A 15 -7.88 -5.27 -14.20
CA ASP A 15 -9.27 -4.84 -14.02
C ASP A 15 -9.43 -4.11 -12.65
N PRO A 16 -10.04 -2.92 -12.59
CA PRO A 16 -10.26 -2.19 -11.35
C PRO A 16 -11.02 -2.98 -10.27
N ALA A 17 -11.87 -3.94 -10.66
CA ALA A 17 -12.56 -4.83 -9.72
C ALA A 17 -11.61 -5.78 -8.97
N LEU A 18 -10.41 -5.99 -9.49
CA LEU A 18 -9.35 -6.80 -8.87
C LEU A 18 -8.45 -5.96 -7.95
N PHE A 19 -8.66 -4.65 -7.85
CA PHE A 19 -7.84 -3.80 -6.99
C PHE A 19 -8.14 -4.08 -5.51
N ASN A 20 -7.09 -4.46 -4.77
CA ASN A 20 -7.16 -4.63 -3.33
C ASN A 20 -6.74 -3.31 -2.65
N GLN A 21 -7.71 -2.42 -2.43
CA GLN A 21 -7.46 -1.09 -1.88
C GLN A 21 -7.08 -1.15 -0.39
N TYR A 22 -6.04 -0.41 -0.02
CA TYR A 22 -5.66 -0.18 1.38
C TYR A 22 -5.97 1.25 1.81
N GLY A 23 -6.20 1.42 3.12
CA GLY A 23 -6.38 2.72 3.76
C GLY A 23 -5.88 2.67 5.21
N ALA A 24 -5.50 3.83 5.74
CA ALA A 24 -5.11 4.01 7.13
C ALA A 24 -6.22 4.77 7.87
N ILE A 25 -6.55 4.32 9.08
CA ILE A 25 -7.61 4.92 9.90
C ILE A 25 -7.04 5.21 11.28
N ALA A 26 -6.95 6.49 11.63
CA ALA A 26 -6.59 6.90 12.98
C ALA A 26 -7.73 6.57 13.96
N ILE A 27 -7.39 5.96 15.10
CA ILE A 27 -8.37 5.62 16.13
C ILE A 27 -8.91 6.90 16.79
N ASN A 28 -10.23 6.98 16.99
CA ASN A 28 -10.87 8.12 17.62
C ASN A 28 -10.42 8.26 19.10
N PRO A 29 -9.75 9.37 19.49
CA PRO A 29 -9.31 9.58 20.86
C PRO A 29 -10.45 9.78 21.87
N GLU A 30 -11.65 10.20 21.43
CA GLU A 30 -12.81 10.30 22.33
C GLU A 30 -13.25 8.92 22.85
N ASN A 31 -13.13 7.90 22.00
CA ASN A 31 -13.47 6.51 22.33
C ASN A 31 -12.28 5.73 22.91
N CYS A 32 -11.05 6.17 22.63
CA CYS A 32 -9.81 5.54 23.08
C CYS A 32 -8.82 6.63 23.54
N PRO A 33 -8.94 7.15 24.77
CA PRO A 33 -8.17 8.31 25.23
C PRO A 33 -6.65 8.11 25.25
N ASP A 34 -6.19 6.87 25.46
CA ASP A 34 -4.77 6.52 25.52
C ASP A 34 -4.13 6.31 24.13
N THR A 35 -4.87 6.59 23.04
CA THR A 35 -4.34 6.45 21.68
C THR A 35 -3.26 7.49 21.37
N ASN A 36 -2.23 7.10 20.63
CA ASN A 36 -1.23 8.02 20.11
C ASN A 36 -1.72 8.69 18.82
N ILE A 37 -2.62 9.67 18.95
CA ILE A 37 -3.21 10.35 17.80
C ILE A 37 -2.19 11.14 16.97
N GLU A 38 -1.17 11.70 17.62
CA GLU A 38 -0.11 12.46 16.94
C GLU A 38 0.75 11.54 16.08
N GLY A 39 1.17 10.38 16.62
CA GLY A 39 1.90 9.37 15.87
C GLY A 39 1.09 8.78 14.71
N ALA A 40 -0.21 8.56 14.91
CA ALA A 40 -1.09 8.09 13.85
C ALA A 40 -1.16 9.10 12.69
N ARG A 41 -1.31 10.40 12.99
CA ARG A 41 -1.29 11.47 11.98
C ARG A 41 0.05 11.54 11.26
N ALA A 42 1.16 11.56 12.00
CA ALA A 42 2.49 11.59 11.41
C ALA A 42 2.74 10.40 10.46
N PHE A 43 2.24 9.21 10.81
CA PHE A 43 2.33 8.04 9.93
C PHE A 43 1.46 8.18 8.67
N ILE A 44 0.22 8.66 8.80
CA ILE A 44 -0.68 8.88 7.66
C ILE A 44 -0.10 9.94 6.72
N ASP A 45 0.37 11.06 7.27
CA ASP A 45 0.98 12.14 6.50
C ASP A 45 2.22 11.64 5.72
N TRP A 46 3.06 10.82 6.37
CA TRP A 46 4.19 10.18 5.69
C TRP A 46 3.71 9.20 4.60
N LEU A 47 2.70 8.39 4.90
CA LEU A 47 2.15 7.40 3.96
C LEU A 47 1.64 8.08 2.68
N GLU A 48 0.98 9.23 2.80
CA GLU A 48 0.45 10.01 1.67
C GLU A 48 1.50 10.89 0.97
N SER A 49 2.65 11.12 1.61
CA SER A 49 3.72 11.96 1.06
C SER A 49 4.34 11.37 -0.22
N PRO A 50 4.98 12.21 -1.07
CA PRO A 50 5.72 11.73 -2.24
C PRO A 50 6.78 10.67 -1.90
N GLU A 51 7.43 10.79 -0.74
CA GLU A 51 8.42 9.82 -0.27
C GLU A 51 7.76 8.47 0.07
N GLY A 52 6.70 8.48 0.89
CA GLY A 52 5.98 7.27 1.25
C GLY A 52 5.39 6.54 0.03
N GLN A 53 4.75 7.30 -0.87
CA GLN A 53 4.23 6.76 -2.13
C GLN A 53 5.35 6.18 -3.01
N SER A 54 6.52 6.82 -3.07
CA SER A 54 7.69 6.27 -3.78
C SER A 54 8.18 4.96 -3.17
N VAL A 55 8.30 4.88 -1.85
CA VAL A 55 8.73 3.64 -1.16
C VAL A 55 7.77 2.48 -1.45
N ILE A 56 6.46 2.74 -1.42
CA ILE A 56 5.43 1.75 -1.74
C ILE A 56 5.56 1.27 -3.20
N GLY A 57 5.72 2.20 -4.14
CA GLY A 57 5.81 1.89 -5.58
C GLY A 57 7.10 1.18 -5.98
N GLU A 58 8.20 1.34 -5.23
CA GLU A 58 9.45 0.62 -5.47
C GLU A 58 9.48 -0.78 -4.85
N TYR A 59 8.60 -1.06 -3.87
CA TYR A 59 8.63 -2.30 -3.12
C TYR A 59 8.43 -3.54 -4.02
N GLY A 60 9.38 -4.47 -3.92
CA GLY A 60 9.36 -5.77 -4.59
C GLY A 60 10.05 -5.80 -5.96
N LYS A 61 10.41 -4.66 -6.54
CA LYS A 61 11.07 -4.63 -7.86
C LYS A 61 12.41 -5.37 -7.87
N ASP A 62 13.22 -5.16 -6.83
CA ASP A 62 14.53 -5.78 -6.66
C ASP A 62 14.45 -7.31 -6.53
N ARG A 63 13.44 -7.81 -5.81
CA ARG A 63 13.29 -9.23 -5.46
C ARG A 63 12.45 -10.02 -6.46
N PHE A 64 11.45 -9.38 -7.06
CA PHE A 64 10.43 -10.05 -7.88
C PHE A 64 10.40 -9.56 -9.33
N GLY A 65 11.24 -8.57 -9.67
CA GLY A 65 11.32 -7.96 -11.01
C GLY A 65 10.18 -6.98 -11.33
N GLN A 66 9.27 -6.73 -10.38
CA GLN A 66 8.08 -5.89 -10.56
C GLN A 66 7.64 -5.28 -9.23
N ALA A 67 6.93 -4.15 -9.29
CA ALA A 67 6.30 -3.56 -8.13
C ALA A 67 5.12 -4.45 -7.66
N LEU A 68 4.99 -4.64 -6.36
CA LEU A 68 3.87 -5.39 -5.79
C LEU A 68 2.67 -4.52 -5.40
N PHE A 69 2.89 -3.22 -5.24
CA PHE A 69 1.88 -2.26 -4.83
C PHE A 69 1.89 -1.06 -5.76
N VAL A 70 0.70 -0.51 -6.02
CA VAL A 70 0.52 0.70 -6.82
C VAL A 70 0.01 1.81 -5.89
N PRO A 71 0.87 2.78 -5.51
CA PRO A 71 0.48 3.87 -4.63
C PRO A 71 -0.59 4.75 -5.28
N ASN A 72 -1.63 5.11 -4.53
CA ASN A 72 -2.76 5.89 -5.04
C ASN A 72 -3.38 6.86 -4.02
N ALA A 73 -2.59 7.34 -3.06
CA ALA A 73 -3.04 8.40 -2.16
C ALA A 73 -3.51 9.63 -2.96
N ARG A 74 -4.63 10.21 -2.54
CA ARG A 74 -5.17 11.44 -3.14
C ARG A 74 -4.81 12.61 -2.24
N SER A 75 -4.14 13.60 -2.80
CA SER A 75 -3.91 14.91 -2.18
C SER A 75 -5.20 15.69 -2.00
#